data_AF-A0AAJ3V1E4-F1
#
_entry.id   AF-A0AAJ3V1E4-F1
#
_cell.length_a   1.000
_cell.length_b   1.000
_cell.length_c   1.000
_cell.angle_alpha   90.00
_cell.angle_beta   90.00
_cell.angle_gamma   90.00
#
_symmetry.space_group_name_H-M   'P 1'
#
loop_
_entity.id
_entity.type
_entity.pdbx_description
1 polymer ?
#
loop_
_entity_poly.entity_id
_entity_poly.type
_entity_poly.pdbx_seq_one_letter_code
_entity_poly.pdbx_strand_id
1 'polypeptide(L)'
;MNTIRLLISSALAAAASVAAGSAFAGPAAKPDFSFEKCFGVVKAGLNDCQTASHSCAGTATADNAKDSWIYVPAGTCTKITGGSNEPKA
;
A
#
# COMPACT_ATOMS: atom_id res chain seq x y z
N MET A 1 48.14 -5.65 44.24
CA MET A 1 46.76 -5.13 44.20
C MET A 1 46.60 -4.17 43.02
N ASN A 2 46.32 -4.65 41.80
CA ASN A 2 45.75 -3.82 40.72
C ASN A 2 45.29 -4.60 39.48
N THR A 3 45.66 -5.88 39.33
CA THR A 3 45.30 -6.70 38.17
C THR A 3 43.82 -7.13 38.15
N ILE A 4 43.19 -7.27 39.32
CA ILE A 4 41.74 -7.55 39.41
C ILE A 4 40.91 -6.36 38.94
N ARG A 5 41.40 -5.11 39.10
CA ARG A 5 40.70 -3.90 38.65
C ARG A 5 40.76 -3.73 37.12
N LEU A 6 41.81 -4.23 36.47
CA LEU A 6 42.01 -4.16 35.02
C LEU A 6 41.09 -5.11 34.23
N LEU A 7 40.67 -6.24 34.83
CA LEU A 7 39.76 -7.19 34.19
C LEU A 7 38.28 -6.77 34.29
N ILE A 8 37.94 -5.87 35.21
CA ILE A 8 36.57 -5.37 35.39
C ILE A 8 36.28 -4.24 34.39
N SER A 9 37.30 -3.51 33.93
CA SER A 9 37.15 -2.40 32.97
C SER A 9 36.95 -2.84 31.51
N SER A 10 37.25 -4.10 31.16
CA SER A 10 37.15 -4.60 29.78
C SER A 10 35.79 -5.23 29.45
N ALA A 11 34.97 -5.59 30.43
CA ALA A 11 33.63 -6.15 30.21
C ALA A 11 32.59 -5.07 29.85
N LEU A 12 32.82 -3.80 30.22
CA LEU A 12 31.86 -2.72 29.96
C LEU A 12 31.98 -2.13 28.54
N ALA A 13 33.08 -2.39 27.83
CA ALA A 13 33.28 -1.89 26.46
C ALA A 13 32.63 -2.79 25.39
N ALA A 14 32.42 -4.07 25.66
CA ALA A 14 31.85 -5.02 24.69
C ALA A 14 30.31 -5.07 24.67
N ALA A 15 29.64 -4.53 25.70
CA ALA A 15 28.17 -4.50 25.77
C ALA A 15 27.54 -3.31 25.00
N ALA A 16 28.36 -2.35 24.54
CA ALA A 16 27.87 -1.14 23.87
C ALA A 16 27.72 -1.27 22.34
N SER A 17 28.17 -2.36 21.71
CA SER A 17 28.21 -2.48 20.25
C SER A 17 26.96 -3.08 19.59
N VAL A 18 25.91 -3.41 20.34
CA VAL A 18 24.68 -4.02 19.79
C VAL A 18 23.49 -3.05 19.65
N ALA A 19 23.66 -1.77 19.98
CA ALA A 19 22.58 -0.78 19.91
C ALA A 19 22.47 -0.02 18.57
N ALA A 20 23.29 -0.35 17.58
CA ALA A 20 23.27 0.29 16.26
C ALA A 20 22.75 -0.68 15.19
N GLY A 21 21.42 -0.86 15.09
CA GLY A 21 20.89 -1.72 14.03
C GLY A 21 19.39 -1.71 13.80
N SER A 22 18.56 -1.39 14.79
CA SER A 22 17.12 -1.25 14.57
C SER A 22 16.78 0.20 14.24
N ALA A 23 17.05 0.60 12.99
CA ALA A 23 16.27 1.67 12.38
C ALA A 23 14.82 1.19 12.32
N PHE A 24 14.04 1.50 13.35
CA PHE A 24 12.59 1.44 13.26
C PHE A 24 12.18 2.51 12.26
N ALA A 25 12.19 2.16 10.98
CA ALA A 25 11.48 2.95 9.98
C ALA A 25 10.02 2.95 10.44
N GLY A 26 9.57 4.10 10.95
CA GLY A 26 8.15 4.32 11.18
C GLY A 26 7.36 4.10 9.89
N PRO A 27 6.02 4.09 9.94
CA PRO A 27 5.21 4.03 8.73
C PRO A 27 5.73 5.05 7.73
N ALA A 28 5.93 4.62 6.47
CA ALA A 28 6.27 5.56 5.41
C ALA A 28 5.26 6.71 5.43
N ALA A 29 5.73 7.93 5.22
CA ALA A 29 4.85 9.08 5.15
C ALA A 29 3.70 8.77 4.17
N LYS A 30 2.46 9.06 4.58
CA LYS A 30 1.28 8.89 3.71
C LYS A 30 1.57 9.61 2.40
N PRO A 31 1.70 8.90 1.27
CA PRO A 31 2.00 9.60 0.03
C PRO A 31 0.78 10.43 -0.37
N ASP A 32 1.05 11.56 -1.00
CA ASP A 32 0.00 12.28 -1.72
C ASP A 32 -0.25 11.54 -3.04
N PHE A 33 -1.52 11.22 -3.31
CA PHE A 33 -1.91 10.51 -4.52
C PHE A 33 -3.05 11.25 -5.19
N SER A 34 -2.92 11.45 -6.50
CA SER A 34 -4.08 11.64 -7.36
C SER A 34 -4.84 10.31 -7.51
N PHE A 35 -6.12 10.38 -7.87
CA PHE A 35 -6.97 9.21 -8.09
C PHE A 35 -7.36 9.09 -9.57
N GLU A 36 -7.55 7.86 -10.04
CA GLU A 36 -8.00 7.54 -11.39
C GLU A 36 -9.15 6.52 -11.35
N LYS A 37 -10.01 6.56 -12.38
CA LYS A 37 -11.04 5.53 -12.56
C LYS A 37 -10.38 4.28 -13.12
N CYS A 38 -10.70 3.12 -12.54
CA CYS A 38 -10.21 1.84 -13.01
C CYS A 38 -11.37 0.91 -13.38
N PHE A 39 -11.44 0.59 -14.68
CA PHE A 39 -12.46 -0.25 -15.28
C PHE A 39 -11.98 -1.71 -15.41
N GLY A 40 -12.93 -2.64 -15.54
CA GLY A 40 -12.65 -4.04 -15.85
C GLY A 40 -12.08 -4.86 -14.70
N VAL A 41 -12.04 -4.30 -13.49
CA VAL A 41 -11.57 -4.96 -12.24
C VAL A 41 -12.62 -4.90 -11.11
N VAL A 42 -13.79 -4.34 -11.40
CA VAL A 42 -14.85 -4.12 -10.43
C VAL A 42 -15.47 -5.44 -10.01
N LYS A 43 -15.66 -5.65 -8.71
CA LYS A 43 -16.45 -6.78 -8.21
C LYS A 43 -17.95 -6.47 -8.25
N ALA A 44 -18.78 -7.46 -8.51
CA ALA A 44 -20.24 -7.34 -8.43
C ALA A 44 -20.65 -6.66 -7.11
N GLY A 45 -21.52 -5.66 -7.22
CA GLY A 45 -22.02 -4.87 -6.10
C GLY A 45 -21.01 -3.90 -5.48
N LEU A 46 -19.82 -3.71 -6.08
CA LEU A 46 -18.76 -2.85 -5.53
C LEU A 46 -18.21 -1.82 -6.54
N ASN A 47 -19.02 -1.38 -7.52
CA ASN A 47 -18.66 -0.22 -8.34
C ASN A 47 -18.85 1.11 -7.57
N ASP A 48 -18.12 2.12 -8.01
CA ASP A 48 -18.38 3.51 -7.62
C ASP A 48 -19.55 4.14 -8.41
N CYS A 49 -20.03 5.29 -7.94
CA CYS A 49 -21.12 6.06 -8.57
C CYS A 49 -20.76 6.54 -9.99
N GLN A 50 -21.76 6.91 -10.79
CA GLN A 50 -21.56 7.45 -12.15
C GLN A 50 -20.79 6.50 -13.08
N THR A 51 -21.26 5.26 -13.16
CA THR A 51 -20.93 4.33 -14.25
C THR A 51 -21.71 4.73 -15.51
N ALA A 52 -21.44 4.09 -16.66
CA ALA A 52 -22.19 4.40 -17.88
C ALA A 52 -23.67 4.02 -17.77
N SER A 53 -24.00 2.93 -17.06
CA SER A 53 -25.38 2.41 -16.96
C SER A 53 -26.12 2.82 -15.68
N HIS A 54 -25.40 3.13 -14.60
CA HIS A 54 -25.98 3.38 -13.28
C HIS A 54 -25.34 4.58 -12.56
N SER A 55 -26.17 5.38 -11.89
CA SER A 55 -25.72 6.55 -11.13
C SER A 55 -25.23 6.20 -9.72
N CYS A 56 -25.76 5.14 -9.09
CA CYS A 56 -25.45 4.75 -7.72
C CYS A 56 -24.31 3.73 -7.63
N ALA A 57 -23.49 3.84 -6.59
CA ALA A 57 -22.50 2.84 -6.22
C ALA A 57 -23.16 1.51 -5.83
N GLY A 58 -22.41 0.43 -5.96
CA GLY A 58 -22.81 -0.92 -5.55
C GLY A 58 -23.93 -1.56 -6.36
N THR A 59 -24.08 -1.15 -7.61
CA THR A 59 -25.12 -1.61 -8.54
C THR A 59 -24.60 -2.54 -9.64
N ALA A 60 -23.29 -2.74 -9.75
CA ALA A 60 -22.67 -3.65 -10.71
C ALA A 60 -23.24 -5.07 -10.53
N THR A 61 -23.84 -5.61 -11.58
CA THR A 61 -24.53 -6.91 -11.51
C THR A 61 -23.59 -8.10 -11.66
N ALA A 62 -22.36 -7.87 -12.16
CA ALA A 62 -21.37 -8.90 -12.40
C ALA A 62 -19.95 -8.42 -12.09
N ASP A 63 -19.07 -9.38 -11.82
CA ASP A 63 -17.63 -9.13 -11.74
C ASP A 63 -17.11 -8.67 -13.12
N ASN A 64 -16.19 -7.71 -13.11
CA ASN A 64 -15.57 -7.08 -14.27
C ASN A 64 -16.58 -6.46 -15.26
N ALA A 65 -17.72 -5.98 -14.77
CA ALA A 65 -18.68 -5.24 -15.59
C ALA A 65 -17.97 -4.11 -16.34
N LYS A 66 -18.13 -4.10 -17.67
CA LYS A 66 -17.25 -3.35 -18.58
C LYS A 66 -17.36 -1.82 -18.45
N ASP A 67 -18.54 -1.37 -18.06
CA ASP A 67 -18.92 0.03 -17.86
C ASP A 67 -18.77 0.49 -16.41
N SER A 68 -18.50 -0.46 -15.50
CA SER A 68 -18.29 -0.21 -14.08
C SER A 68 -16.82 0.06 -13.79
N TRP A 69 -16.60 0.96 -12.83
CA TRP A 69 -15.26 1.34 -12.39
C TRP A 69 -15.20 1.52 -10.88
N ILE A 70 -13.97 1.54 -10.36
CA ILE A 70 -13.65 1.96 -8.99
C ILE A 70 -12.54 3.01 -9.00
N TYR A 71 -12.51 3.91 -8.01
CA TYR A 71 -11.41 4.84 -7.80
C TYR A 71 -10.22 4.13 -7.17
N VAL A 72 -9.05 4.32 -7.77
CA VAL A 72 -7.77 3.82 -7.26
C VAL A 72 -6.74 4.96 -7.30
N PRO A 73 -5.64 4.86 -6.53
CA PRO A 73 -4.52 5.79 -6.68
C PRO A 73 -4.01 5.76 -8.12
N ALA A 74 -3.64 6.92 -8.67
CA ALA A 74 -3.21 7.05 -10.06
C ALA A 74 -2.01 6.15 -10.37
N GLY A 75 -2.01 5.56 -11.57
CA GLY A 75 -1.04 4.57 -12.01
C GLY A 75 -1.18 3.19 -11.35
N THR A 76 -2.27 2.94 -10.61
CA THR A 76 -2.56 1.61 -10.06
C THR A 76 -3.28 0.74 -11.08
N CYS A 77 -4.18 1.32 -11.87
CA CYS A 77 -5.07 0.53 -12.71
C CYS A 77 -4.31 -0.27 -13.79
N THR A 78 -3.28 0.34 -14.38
CA THR A 78 -2.42 -0.32 -15.39
C THR A 78 -1.54 -1.44 -14.82
N LYS A 79 -1.41 -1.52 -13.48
CA LYS A 79 -0.68 -2.58 -12.79
C LYS A 79 -1.56 -3.79 -12.47
N ILE A 80 -2.88 -3.66 -12.61
CA ILE A 80 -3.83 -4.74 -12.35
C ILE A 80 -4.14 -5.44 -13.67
N THR A 81 -3.98 -6.77 -13.70
CA THR A 81 -4.34 -7.57 -14.88
C THR A 81 -5.79 -7.32 -15.27
N GLY A 82 -6.00 -6.85 -16.50
CA GLY A 82 -7.33 -6.53 -17.02
C GLY A 82 -7.84 -5.14 -16.68
N GLY A 83 -7.12 -4.35 -15.88
CA GLY A 83 -7.42 -2.96 -15.60
C GLY A 83 -7.30 -2.05 -16.82
N SER A 84 -8.16 -1.03 -16.88
CA SER A 84 -8.16 -0.02 -17.92
C SER A 84 -8.55 1.34 -17.35
N ASN A 85 -7.88 2.40 -17.81
CA ASN A 85 -8.23 3.79 -17.46
C ASN A 85 -9.43 4.29 -18.26
N GLU A 86 -9.85 3.53 -19.26
CA GLU A 86 -11.00 3.81 -20.12
C GLU A 86 -12.05 2.71 -19.98
N PRO A 87 -13.35 3.02 -20.18
CA PRO A 87 -14.40 2.01 -20.24
C PRO A 87 -14.04 0.90 -21.23
N LYS A 88 -14.23 -0.37 -20.82
CA LYS A 88 -14.06 -1.48 -21.76
C LYS A 88 -15.29 -1.56 -22.68
N ALA A 89 -15.05 -1.74 -23.97
CA ALA A 89 -16.10 -2.08 -24.94
C ALA A 89 -16.59 -3.52 -24.74
#